data_AF-A0A0H2WX13-F1
#
_entry.id   AF-A0A0H2WX13-F1
#
_cell.length_a   1.000
_cell.length_b   1.000
_cell.length_c   1.000
_cell.angle_alpha   90.00
_cell.angle_beta   90.00
_cell.angle_gamma   90.00
#
_symmetry.space_group_name_H-M   'P 1'
#
loop_
_entity.id
_entity.type
_entity.pdbx_description
1 polymer ?
#
loop_
_entity_poly.entity_id
_entity_poly.type
_entity_poly.pdbx_seq_one_letter_code
_entity_poly.pdbx_strand_id
1 'polypeptide(L)'
;MGYFYNKEDSNEIIKGYENNYDRGINIPRAHSIYLYEYYWSEAYKNYKEGYLTESDGKLCPAIYEYFWELDYSVKDKSISFYIPCKEIVDYFSLIQTEEGVWKTKFGETICINSKLLEFDNECLLIKKESLLNFLNTKKLSIGWKIYLEKISLRDRQEWWYNVFYDDGKYNKKIIKNDMSKIRRNF
;
A
#
# COMPACT_ATOMS: atom_id res chain seq x y z
N MET A 1 -1.19 5.13 -0.56
CA MET A 1 -1.12 3.65 -0.51
C MET A 1 -2.46 3.05 -0.96
N GLY A 2 -2.44 1.90 -1.65
CA GLY A 2 -3.65 1.13 -1.93
C GLY A 2 -4.06 0.25 -0.74
N TYR A 3 -5.35 0.09 -0.50
CA TYR A 3 -5.88 -0.73 0.58
C TYR A 3 -7.09 -1.53 0.11
N PHE A 4 -7.27 -2.72 0.69
CA PHE A 4 -8.44 -3.55 0.54
C PHE A 4 -9.47 -3.29 1.63
N TYR A 5 -10.73 -3.49 1.29
CA TYR A 5 -11.85 -3.43 2.22
C TYR A 5 -12.99 -4.32 1.74
N ASN A 6 -13.88 -4.75 2.64
CA ASN A 6 -15.04 -5.54 2.25
C ASN A 6 -16.00 -4.69 1.42
N LYS A 7 -16.55 -5.25 0.32
CA LYS A 7 -17.54 -4.56 -0.50
C LYS A 7 -18.77 -4.13 0.32
N GLU A 8 -19.13 -4.90 1.34
CA GLU A 8 -20.27 -4.60 2.24
C GLU A 8 -20.04 -3.31 3.05
N ASP A 9 -18.79 -3.00 3.40
CA ASP A 9 -18.42 -1.81 4.18
C ASP A 9 -18.21 -0.55 3.31
N SER A 10 -18.35 -0.66 1.98
CA SER A 10 -17.98 0.40 1.02
C SER A 10 -18.60 1.76 1.36
N ASN A 11 -19.92 1.78 1.63
CA ASN A 11 -20.64 3.03 1.88
C ASN A 11 -20.17 3.71 3.17
N GLU A 12 -19.88 2.94 4.21
CA GLU A 12 -19.39 3.46 5.49
C GLU A 12 -17.97 4.01 5.33
N ILE A 13 -17.10 3.24 4.68
CA ILE A 13 -15.71 3.61 4.42
C ILE A 13 -15.63 4.90 3.59
N ILE A 14 -16.40 4.97 2.49
CA ILE A 14 -16.44 6.15 1.62
C ILE A 14 -16.92 7.38 2.40
N LYS A 15 -18.00 7.27 3.20
CA LYS A 15 -18.53 8.38 4.00
C LYS A 15 -17.57 8.79 5.13
N GLY A 16 -16.96 7.83 5.81
CA GLY A 16 -15.99 8.09 6.88
C GLY A 16 -14.80 8.93 6.40
N TYR A 17 -14.38 8.73 5.16
CA TYR A 17 -13.29 9.50 4.56
C TYR A 17 -13.67 10.90 4.07
N GLU A 18 -14.93 11.16 3.77
CA GLU A 18 -15.38 12.54 3.52
C GLU A 18 -15.19 13.41 4.76
N ASN A 19 -15.36 12.81 5.94
CA ASN A 19 -15.33 13.52 7.22
C ASN A 19 -13.92 13.57 7.85
N ASN A 20 -12.98 12.72 7.42
CA ASN A 20 -11.64 12.58 8.02
C ASN A 20 -10.54 12.47 6.96
N TYR A 21 -10.38 13.52 6.16
CA TYR A 21 -9.47 13.51 5.00
C TYR A 21 -8.00 13.71 5.35
N ASP A 22 -7.67 14.24 6.53
CA ASP A 22 -6.31 14.53 6.99
C ASP A 22 -5.54 13.30 7.49
N ARG A 23 -6.23 12.16 7.65
CA ARG A 23 -5.62 10.88 8.05
C ARG A 23 -5.30 10.02 6.83
N GLY A 24 -4.10 10.17 6.30
CA GLY A 24 -3.52 9.25 5.31
C GLY A 24 -3.46 7.82 5.87
N ILE A 25 -3.39 6.83 4.97
CA ILE A 25 -3.11 5.45 5.37
C ILE A 25 -1.62 5.23 5.19
N ASN A 26 -0.92 5.05 6.30
CA ASN A 26 0.51 4.77 6.32
C ASN A 26 0.80 3.38 5.75
N ILE A 27 1.92 3.27 5.03
CA ILE A 27 2.43 1.97 4.59
C ILE A 27 3.05 1.29 5.81
N PRO A 28 2.60 0.08 6.18
CA PRO A 28 3.22 -0.65 7.28
C PRO A 28 4.66 -0.99 6.90
N ARG A 29 5.59 -0.69 7.80
CA ARG A 29 7.03 -0.98 7.62
C ARG A 29 7.43 -2.20 8.41
N ALA A 30 8.02 -3.17 7.73
CA ALA A 30 8.62 -4.35 8.33
C ALA A 30 10.13 -4.18 8.39
N HIS A 31 10.68 -4.10 9.60
CA HIS A 31 12.10 -3.83 9.84
C HIS A 31 12.83 -4.89 10.68
N SER A 32 12.11 -5.90 11.19
CA SER A 32 12.62 -6.88 12.16
C SER A 32 12.46 -8.33 11.70
N ILE A 33 12.09 -8.56 10.44
CA ILE A 33 11.78 -9.88 9.90
C ILE A 33 12.68 -10.12 8.70
N TYR A 34 13.29 -11.30 8.59
CA TYR A 34 14.05 -11.66 7.41
C TYR A 34 13.11 -11.78 6.19
N LEU A 35 13.52 -11.26 5.03
CA LEU A 35 12.66 -11.11 3.85
C LEU A 35 11.97 -12.42 3.44
N TYR A 36 12.74 -13.50 3.30
CA TYR A 36 12.21 -14.81 2.86
C TYR A 36 11.40 -15.52 3.95
N GLU A 37 11.45 -15.01 5.18
CA GLU A 37 10.67 -15.45 6.33
C GLU A 37 9.34 -14.68 6.50
N TYR A 38 9.10 -13.71 5.62
CA TYR A 38 7.92 -12.87 5.70
C TYR A 38 6.64 -13.70 5.46
N TYR A 39 5.68 -13.50 6.37
CA TYR A 39 4.37 -14.16 6.52
C TYR A 39 4.28 -15.50 7.25
N TRP A 40 5.38 -16.20 7.52
CA TRP A 40 5.33 -17.51 8.17
C TRP A 40 6.22 -17.65 9.41
N SER A 41 7.24 -16.80 9.56
CA SER A 41 8.11 -16.81 10.75
C SER A 41 7.39 -16.36 12.02
N GLU A 42 7.92 -16.77 13.16
CA GLU A 42 7.45 -16.30 14.47
C GLU A 42 7.63 -14.80 14.65
N ALA A 43 8.71 -14.24 14.08
CA ALA A 43 8.96 -12.79 14.05
C ALA A 43 7.81 -12.04 13.35
N TYR A 44 7.28 -12.57 12.25
CA TYR A 44 6.12 -11.99 11.59
C TYR A 44 4.85 -12.01 12.45
N LYS A 45 4.62 -13.09 13.21
CA LYS A 45 3.46 -13.17 14.12
C LYS A 45 3.52 -12.08 15.18
N ASN A 46 4.67 -11.92 15.83
CA ASN A 46 4.90 -10.86 16.83
C ASN A 46 4.73 -9.46 16.24
N TYR A 47 5.26 -9.22 15.03
CA TYR A 47 5.07 -7.96 14.32
C TYR A 47 3.60 -7.66 14.01
N LYS A 48 2.86 -8.67 13.53
CA LYS A 48 1.44 -8.52 13.16
C LYS A 48 0.59 -8.15 14.37
N GLU A 49 0.86 -8.74 15.53
CA GLU A 49 0.15 -8.42 16.78
C GLU A 49 0.35 -6.96 17.18
N GLY A 50 1.57 -6.42 17.06
CA GLY A 50 1.86 -5.00 17.34
C GLY A 50 1.27 -4.02 16.33
N TYR A 51 1.09 -4.42 15.06
CA TYR A 51 0.49 -3.55 14.03
C TYR A 51 -1.04 -3.50 14.10
N LEU A 52 -1.70 -4.62 14.41
CA LEU A 52 -3.17 -4.71 14.42
C LEU A 52 -3.82 -3.83 15.50
N THR A 53 -3.09 -3.50 16.56
CA THR A 53 -3.56 -2.62 17.64
C THR A 53 -3.75 -1.15 17.21
N GLU A 54 -3.24 -0.74 16.03
CA GLU A 54 -3.28 0.65 15.56
C GLU A 54 -4.21 0.90 14.36
N SER A 55 -4.82 -0.14 13.78
CA SER A 55 -5.64 -0.01 12.56
C SER A 55 -7.14 -0.15 12.83
N ASP A 56 -7.99 0.61 12.12
CA ASP A 56 -9.47 0.58 12.19
C ASP A 56 -10.13 -0.79 11.82
N GLY A 57 -9.34 -1.86 11.64
CA GLY A 57 -9.79 -3.24 11.43
C GLY A 57 -10.48 -3.53 10.08
N LYS A 58 -11.11 -2.51 9.47
CA LYS A 58 -11.85 -2.60 8.20
C LYS A 58 -10.99 -2.42 6.96
N LEU A 59 -9.76 -1.96 7.14
CA LEU A 59 -8.83 -1.65 6.05
C LEU A 59 -7.63 -2.58 6.14
N CYS A 60 -7.35 -3.28 5.05
CA CYS A 60 -6.16 -4.09 4.90
C CYS A 60 -5.20 -3.39 3.94
N PRO A 61 -3.98 -3.01 4.37
CA PRO A 61 -2.96 -2.50 3.46
C PRO A 61 -2.72 -3.48 2.31
N ALA A 62 -2.75 -3.02 1.05
CA ALA A 62 -2.51 -3.89 -0.10
C ALA A 62 -1.01 -4.26 -0.24
N ILE A 63 -0.14 -3.45 0.37
CA ILE A 63 1.31 -3.58 0.33
C ILE A 63 1.91 -3.31 1.72
N TYR A 64 3.11 -3.84 1.92
CA TYR A 64 4.00 -3.52 3.05
C TYR A 64 5.30 -2.96 2.49
N GLU A 65 5.99 -2.11 3.24
CA GLU A 65 7.35 -1.69 2.95
C GLU A 65 8.30 -2.60 3.72
N TYR A 66 9.02 -3.46 3.01
CA TYR A 66 10.16 -4.14 3.57
C TYR A 66 11.30 -3.14 3.72
N PHE A 67 11.95 -3.12 4.89
CA PHE A 67 13.07 -2.24 5.17
C PHE A 67 14.11 -3.00 5.99
N TRP A 68 15.36 -2.99 5.55
CA TRP A 68 16.47 -3.59 6.28
C TRP A 68 17.66 -2.65 6.27
N GLU A 69 18.04 -2.17 7.46
CA GLU A 69 19.28 -1.42 7.64
C GLU A 69 20.44 -2.42 7.71
N LEU A 70 21.39 -2.33 6.79
CA LEU A 70 22.71 -2.90 7.02
C LEU A 70 23.46 -1.99 8.00
N ASP A 71 24.30 -2.59 8.84
CA ASP A 71 25.06 -1.93 9.89
C ASP A 71 25.67 -0.59 9.40
N TYR A 72 25.59 0.43 10.24
CA TYR A 72 26.02 1.83 9.99
C TYR A 72 27.49 1.96 9.57
N SER A 73 28.27 0.90 9.74
CA SER A 73 29.65 0.76 9.24
C SER A 73 29.73 0.67 7.70
N VAL A 74 28.64 0.35 7.02
CA VAL A 74 28.58 0.18 5.56
C VAL A 74 27.81 1.35 4.93
N LYS A 75 28.52 2.30 4.34
CA LYS A 75 27.90 3.37 3.54
C LYS A 75 27.03 2.77 2.43
N ASP A 76 25.80 3.27 2.32
CA ASP A 76 24.88 3.11 1.19
C ASP A 76 24.24 1.73 0.95
N LYS A 77 23.92 0.94 1.99
CA LYS A 77 23.24 -0.35 1.79
C LYS A 77 22.03 -0.60 2.70
N SER A 78 21.05 0.31 2.75
CA SER A 78 19.71 -0.08 3.23
C SER A 78 18.92 -0.71 2.08
N ILE A 79 18.29 -1.87 2.30
CA ILE A 79 17.36 -2.46 1.34
C ILE A 79 15.96 -2.02 1.73
N SER A 80 15.27 -1.34 0.82
CA SER A 80 13.87 -0.95 1.01
C SER A 80 13.09 -1.21 -0.25
N PHE A 81 12.01 -1.99 -0.14
CA PHE A 81 11.08 -2.15 -1.24
C PHE A 81 9.68 -2.61 -0.83
N TYR A 82 8.69 -2.33 -1.69
CA TYR A 82 7.32 -2.80 -1.48
C TYR A 82 7.11 -4.28 -1.77
N ILE A 83 6.37 -4.94 -0.90
CA ILE A 83 6.00 -6.36 -0.94
C ILE A 83 4.47 -6.53 -0.86
N PRO A 84 3.87 -7.58 -1.45
CA PRO A 84 2.42 -7.83 -1.40
C PRO A 84 1.97 -8.14 0.02
N CYS A 85 0.75 -7.76 0.41
CA CYS A 85 0.19 -8.13 1.72
C CYS A 85 0.01 -9.65 1.92
N LYS A 86 -0.17 -10.07 3.18
CA LYS A 86 -0.31 -11.49 3.55
C LYS A 86 -1.48 -12.14 2.83
N GLU A 87 -2.57 -11.42 2.68
CA GLU A 87 -3.82 -11.89 2.09
C GLU A 87 -3.63 -12.27 0.62
N ILE A 88 -2.81 -11.52 -0.12
CA ILE A 88 -2.41 -11.86 -1.49
C ILE A 88 -1.49 -13.08 -1.49
N VAL A 89 -0.47 -13.09 -0.61
CA VAL A 89 0.50 -14.18 -0.52
C VAL A 89 -0.18 -15.51 -0.21
N ASP A 90 -1.05 -15.54 0.80
CA ASP A 90 -1.77 -16.74 1.21
C ASP A 90 -2.74 -17.21 0.12
N TYR A 91 -3.50 -16.28 -0.49
CA TYR A 91 -4.51 -16.62 -1.49
C TYR A 91 -3.91 -17.30 -2.73
N PHE A 92 -2.78 -16.78 -3.24
CA PHE A 92 -2.11 -17.37 -4.41
C PHE A 92 -1.03 -18.38 -4.04
N SER A 93 -0.81 -18.65 -2.74
CA SER A 93 0.30 -19.46 -2.24
C SER A 93 1.64 -19.00 -2.84
N LEU A 94 1.91 -17.71 -2.73
CA LEU A 94 3.08 -17.09 -3.33
C LEU A 94 4.34 -17.47 -2.59
N ILE A 95 5.40 -17.67 -3.36
CA ILE A 95 6.76 -17.88 -2.89
C ILE A 95 7.60 -16.77 -3.48
N GLN A 96 8.44 -16.17 -2.64
CA GLN A 96 9.44 -15.24 -3.11
C GLN A 96 10.65 -16.03 -3.64
N THR A 97 10.85 -16.02 -4.94
CA THR A 97 11.97 -16.73 -5.58
C THR A 97 13.24 -15.88 -5.64
N GLU A 98 13.06 -14.57 -5.68
CA GLU A 98 14.09 -13.55 -5.81
C GLU A 98 13.57 -12.26 -5.15
N GLU A 99 14.47 -11.37 -4.73
CA GLU A 99 14.07 -10.11 -4.09
C GLU A 99 13.12 -9.33 -5.02
N GLY A 100 11.96 -8.92 -4.50
CA GLY A 100 10.98 -8.17 -5.29
C GLY A 100 10.13 -8.97 -6.29
N VAL A 101 10.21 -10.30 -6.37
CA VAL A 101 9.36 -11.12 -7.26
C VAL A 101 8.66 -12.26 -6.52
N TRP A 102 7.34 -12.32 -6.66
CA TRP A 102 6.50 -13.35 -6.05
C TRP A 102 5.80 -14.17 -7.11
N LYS A 103 6.03 -15.49 -7.05
CA LYS A 103 5.52 -16.48 -7.99
C LYS A 103 4.61 -17.47 -7.29
N THR A 104 3.64 -18.02 -8.00
CA THR A 104 2.90 -19.19 -7.51
C THR A 104 3.84 -20.40 -7.44
N LYS A 105 3.42 -21.47 -6.76
CA LYS A 105 4.12 -22.77 -6.77
C LYS A 105 4.33 -23.37 -8.16
N PHE A 106 3.58 -22.91 -9.16
CA PHE A 106 3.70 -23.35 -10.56
C PHE A 106 4.61 -22.44 -11.40
N GLY A 107 5.25 -21.45 -10.79
CA GLY A 107 6.20 -20.54 -11.45
C GLY A 107 5.56 -19.32 -12.12
N GLU A 108 4.24 -19.12 -12.00
CA GLU A 108 3.58 -17.94 -12.54
C GLU A 108 3.87 -16.71 -11.66
N THR A 109 4.43 -15.65 -12.26
CA THR A 109 4.66 -14.38 -11.55
C THR A 109 3.36 -13.61 -11.33
N ILE A 110 3.06 -13.28 -10.08
CA ILE A 110 1.85 -12.55 -9.68
C ILE A 110 2.18 -11.13 -9.22
N CYS A 111 3.29 -10.93 -8.51
CA CYS A 111 3.74 -9.61 -8.06
C CYS A 111 5.20 -9.35 -8.43
N ILE A 112 5.50 -8.12 -8.84
CA ILE A 112 6.84 -7.63 -9.15
C ILE A 112 7.01 -6.24 -8.55
N ASN A 113 8.11 -5.97 -7.87
CA ASN A 113 8.48 -4.62 -7.48
C ASN A 113 8.99 -3.83 -8.70
N SER A 114 8.46 -2.63 -8.94
CA SER A 114 8.76 -1.85 -10.14
C SER A 114 10.21 -1.39 -10.25
N LYS A 115 11.00 -1.37 -9.16
CA LYS A 115 12.45 -1.10 -9.22
C LYS A 115 13.18 -2.10 -10.12
N LEU A 116 12.72 -3.35 -10.17
CA LEU A 116 13.28 -4.38 -11.05
C LEU A 116 13.02 -4.11 -12.53
N LEU A 117 12.09 -3.20 -12.83
CA LEU A 117 11.73 -2.77 -14.18
C LEU A 117 12.26 -1.36 -14.49
N GLU A 118 13.17 -0.84 -13.68
CA GLU A 118 13.80 0.48 -13.85
C GLU A 118 12.79 1.64 -13.83
N PHE A 119 11.65 1.48 -13.15
CA PHE A 119 10.71 2.59 -12.96
C PHE A 119 11.20 3.56 -11.89
N ASP A 120 11.20 4.85 -12.22
CA ASP A 120 11.59 5.94 -11.31
C ASP A 120 10.73 5.98 -10.04
N ASN A 121 9.44 5.64 -10.17
CA ASN A 121 8.53 5.56 -9.04
C ASN A 121 8.35 4.11 -8.60
N GLU A 122 8.75 3.86 -7.36
CA GLU A 122 8.57 2.55 -6.76
C GLU A 122 7.09 2.25 -6.51
N CYS A 123 6.64 1.08 -6.95
CA CYS A 123 5.36 0.49 -6.63
C CYS A 123 5.43 -1.04 -6.70
N LEU A 124 4.47 -1.70 -6.07
CA LEU A 124 4.25 -3.13 -6.31
C LEU A 124 3.27 -3.29 -7.47
N LEU A 125 3.72 -3.96 -8.53
CA LEU A 125 2.86 -4.35 -9.64
C LEU A 125 2.22 -5.70 -9.34
N ILE A 126 0.91 -5.80 -9.53
CA ILE A 126 0.15 -7.05 -9.36
C ILE A 126 -0.52 -7.38 -10.70
N LYS A 127 -0.42 -8.63 -11.13
CA LYS A 127 -1.08 -9.10 -12.35
C LYS A 127 -2.59 -8.84 -12.26
N LYS A 128 -3.12 -8.03 -13.19
CA LYS A 128 -4.50 -7.51 -13.15
C LYS A 128 -5.54 -8.61 -12.98
N GLU A 129 -5.52 -9.64 -13.84
CA GLU A 129 -6.52 -10.72 -13.80
C GLU A 129 -6.48 -11.47 -12.46
N SER A 130 -5.29 -11.69 -11.92
CA SER A 130 -5.11 -12.29 -10.59
C SER A 130 -5.70 -11.38 -9.51
N LEU A 131 -5.37 -10.09 -9.51
CA LEU A 131 -5.94 -9.13 -8.55
C LEU A 131 -7.47 -9.11 -8.60
N LEU A 132 -8.06 -9.06 -9.79
CA LEU A 132 -9.52 -9.06 -9.96
C LEU A 132 -10.15 -10.36 -9.44
N ASN A 133 -9.54 -11.51 -9.71
CA ASN A 133 -9.99 -12.79 -9.18
C ASN A 133 -9.94 -12.84 -7.64
N PHE A 134 -8.87 -12.33 -7.05
CA PHE A 134 -8.72 -12.20 -5.59
C PHE A 134 -9.83 -11.32 -5.00
N LEU A 135 -10.01 -10.12 -5.53
CA LEU A 135 -11.03 -9.17 -5.07
C LEU A 135 -12.44 -9.77 -5.15
N ASN A 136 -12.79 -10.40 -6.27
CA ASN A 136 -14.10 -11.00 -6.45
C ASN A 136 -14.33 -12.20 -5.51
N THR A 137 -13.36 -13.10 -5.39
CA THR A 137 -13.48 -14.29 -4.54
C THR A 137 -13.60 -13.92 -3.07
N LYS A 138 -12.84 -12.92 -2.62
CA LYS A 138 -12.85 -12.46 -1.22
C LYS A 138 -13.95 -11.43 -0.93
N LYS A 139 -14.77 -11.06 -1.92
CA LYS A 139 -15.76 -9.97 -1.82
C LYS A 139 -15.15 -8.66 -1.33
N LEU A 140 -13.92 -8.37 -1.78
CA LEU A 140 -13.17 -7.16 -1.46
C LEU A 140 -13.28 -6.15 -2.61
N SER A 141 -13.04 -4.89 -2.27
CA SER A 141 -12.71 -3.82 -3.20
C SER A 141 -11.34 -3.22 -2.83
N ILE A 142 -10.78 -2.38 -3.70
CA ILE A 142 -9.51 -1.67 -3.51
C ILE A 142 -9.73 -0.16 -3.64
N GLY A 143 -9.06 0.61 -2.79
CA GLY A 143 -9.09 2.07 -2.82
C GLY A 143 -7.75 2.71 -2.52
N TRP A 144 -7.66 4.02 -2.73
CA TRP A 144 -6.52 4.87 -2.45
C TRP A 144 -6.97 6.19 -1.84
N LYS A 145 -6.30 6.61 -0.77
CA LYS A 145 -6.33 7.99 -0.29
C LYS A 145 -5.17 8.74 -0.93
N ILE A 146 -5.46 9.85 -1.58
CA ILE A 146 -4.46 10.62 -2.33
C ILE A 146 -4.47 12.06 -1.84
N TYR A 147 -3.27 12.48 -1.44
CA TYR A 147 -2.92 13.86 -1.24
C TYR A 147 -2.08 14.33 -2.42
N LEU A 148 -2.41 15.50 -2.96
CA LEU A 148 -1.61 16.17 -3.96
C LEU A 148 -1.51 17.64 -3.57
N GLU A 149 -0.33 18.22 -3.68
CA GLU A 149 -0.15 19.66 -3.60
C GLU A 149 0.60 20.19 -4.81
N LYS A 150 0.25 21.42 -5.20
CA LYS A 150 0.99 22.20 -6.18
C LYS A 150 1.38 23.53 -5.53
N ILE A 151 2.67 23.80 -5.51
CA ILE A 151 3.23 25.02 -4.94
C ILE A 151 3.77 25.89 -6.06
N SER A 152 3.42 27.18 -6.04
CA SER A 152 3.93 28.19 -6.97
C SER A 152 4.15 29.51 -6.25
N LEU A 153 5.41 29.97 -6.16
CA LEU A 153 5.83 31.23 -5.53
C LEU A 153 5.33 31.45 -4.09
N ARG A 154 4.07 31.88 -3.93
CA ARG A 154 3.39 32.19 -2.67
C ARG A 154 2.05 31.48 -2.52
N ASP A 155 1.65 30.68 -3.48
CA ASP A 155 0.38 29.98 -3.49
C ASP A 155 0.61 28.48 -3.37
N ARG A 156 -0.25 27.85 -2.57
CA ARG A 156 -0.35 26.40 -2.41
C ARG A 156 -1.76 26.00 -2.79
N GLN A 157 -1.87 25.09 -3.74
CA GLN A 157 -3.10 24.39 -4.04
C GLN A 157 -3.01 22.98 -3.47
N GLU A 158 -3.99 22.59 -2.67
CA GLU A 158 -4.06 21.26 -2.07
C GLU A 158 -5.30 20.52 -2.56
N TRP A 159 -5.10 19.25 -2.91
CA TRP A 159 -6.16 18.32 -3.23
C TRP A 159 -6.08 17.11 -2.31
N TRP A 160 -7.22 16.81 -1.71
CA TRP A 160 -7.45 15.53 -1.04
C TRP A 160 -8.54 14.82 -1.80
N TYR A 161 -8.25 13.65 -2.34
CA TYR A 161 -9.23 12.85 -3.06
C TYR A 161 -9.01 11.38 -2.84
N ASN A 162 -10.12 10.64 -2.92
CA ASN A 162 -10.10 9.20 -2.86
C ASN A 162 -10.37 8.63 -4.26
N VAL A 163 -9.76 7.48 -4.53
CA VAL A 163 -10.04 6.68 -5.72
C VAL A 163 -10.46 5.30 -5.24
N PHE A 164 -11.58 4.79 -5.76
CA PHE A 164 -12.08 3.47 -5.42
C PHE A 164 -12.33 2.68 -6.69
N TYR A 165 -12.02 1.39 -6.66
CA TYR A 165 -12.38 0.47 -7.73
C TYR A 165 -13.76 -0.14 -7.46
N ASP A 166 -14.65 -0.06 -8.43
CA ASP A 166 -15.97 -0.68 -8.37
C ASP A 166 -16.28 -1.31 -9.73
N ASP A 167 -16.31 -2.64 -9.75
CA ASP A 167 -16.72 -3.48 -10.88
C ASP A 167 -16.31 -2.95 -12.27
N GLY A 168 -15.01 -2.72 -12.44
CA GLY A 168 -14.41 -2.31 -13.72
C GLY A 168 -14.20 -0.80 -13.89
N LYS A 169 -14.62 0.02 -12.92
CA LYS A 169 -14.49 1.48 -12.97
C LYS A 169 -13.69 2.00 -11.77
N TYR A 170 -12.88 3.02 -12.02
CA TYR A 170 -12.24 3.80 -10.97
C TYR A 170 -13.05 5.07 -10.73
N ASN A 171 -13.61 5.18 -9.53
CA ASN A 171 -14.40 6.33 -9.11
C ASN A 171 -13.52 7.27 -8.28
N LYS A 172 -13.33 8.50 -8.76
CA LYS A 172 -12.61 9.56 -8.05
C LYS A 172 -13.60 10.45 -7.31
N LYS A 173 -13.32 10.71 -6.03
CA LYS A 173 -14.10 11.64 -5.20
C LYS A 173 -13.18 12.66 -4.55
N ILE A 174 -13.34 13.93 -4.93
CA ILE A 174 -12.57 15.05 -4.35
C ILE A 174 -13.22 15.42 -3.01
N ILE A 175 -12.42 15.37 -1.95
CA ILE A 175 -12.86 15.68 -0.58
C ILE A 175 -12.52 17.11 -0.21
N LYS A 176 -11.35 17.59 -0.64
CA LYS A 176 -10.89 18.97 -0.42
C LYS A 176 -10.14 19.48 -1.64
N ASN A 177 -10.31 20.76 -1.93
CA ASN A 177 -9.65 21.45 -3.02
C ASN A 177 -9.47 22.93 -2.66
N ASP A 178 -8.38 23.23 -1.97
CA ASP A 178 -8.20 24.53 -1.32
C ASP A 178 -6.96 25.24 -1.85
N MET A 179 -7.09 26.55 -2.04
CA MET A 179 -5.97 27.44 -2.33
C MET A 179 -5.61 28.21 -1.07
N SER A 180 -4.34 28.24 -0.70
CA SER A 180 -3.83 29.02 0.44
C SER A 180 -2.57 29.78 0.07
N LYS A 181 -2.31 30.89 0.77
CA LYS A 181 -1.08 31.66 0.63
C LYS A 181 -0.02 31.15 1.61
N ILE A 182 1.17 30.85 1.12
CA ILE A 182 2.34 30.49 1.91
C ILE A 182 2.92 31.78 2.50
N ARG A 183 2.78 31.98 3.81
CA ARG A 183 3.51 33.04 4.53
C ARG A 183 4.93 32.58 4.78
N ARG A 184 5.92 33.22 4.16
CA ARG A 184 7.31 33.10 4.59
C ARG A 184 7.53 34.06 5.75
N ASN A 185 7.73 33.54 6.95
CA ASN A 185 8.33 34.31 8.02
C ASN A 185 9.84 34.37 7.68
N PHE A 186 10.28 35.51 7.17
CA PHE A 186 11.70 35.86 7.09
C PHE A 186 12.04 36.72 8.30
#